data_AF-A0AA90Q568-F1
#
_entry.id   AF-A0AA90Q568-F1
#
_cell.length_a   1.000
_cell.length_b   1.000
_cell.length_c   1.000
_cell.angle_alpha   90.00
_cell.angle_beta   90.00
_cell.angle_gamma   90.00
#
_symmetry.space_group_name_H-M   'P 1'
#
loop_
_entity.id
_entity.type
_entity.pdbx_description
1 polymer ?
#
loop_
_entity_poly.entity_id
_entity_poly.type
_entity_poly.pdbx_seq_one_letter_code
_entity_poly.pdbx_strand_id
1 'polypeptide(L)'
;MSNTFLKGIDVSHFQGTIDWAKVAQQEVVFAYAKASEGNSVSDPCFSANYAAMRAAGIARGAYHFLHADVDGTAQARHFLSLLGSPQAGDLPPMLDVETACGMQATAIDRCALDWLVQVRESLSCTPLIYSSRGFWNSNLAGCAALAAYPLWVAEYTSAAAPLLPQGVTSYAIWQHSQTGKLDGIAGAVDLDLFNGDAQALAQLARPAS
;
A
#
# COMPACT_ATOMS: atom_id res chain seq x y z
N MET A 1 22.85 10.21 -11.57
CA MET A 1 22.32 8.84 -11.69
C MET A 1 20.84 8.98 -11.98
N SER A 2 20.33 8.38 -13.05
CA SER A 2 18.89 8.37 -13.32
C SER A 2 18.19 7.61 -12.20
N ASN A 3 17.17 8.18 -11.57
CA ASN A 3 16.29 7.41 -10.69
C ASN A 3 15.69 6.28 -11.52
N THR A 4 15.94 5.04 -11.13
CA THR A 4 15.26 3.88 -11.69
C THR A 4 13.98 3.71 -10.88
N PHE A 5 12.84 3.85 -11.54
CA PHE A 5 11.55 3.52 -10.97
C PHE A 5 11.00 2.27 -11.62
N LEU A 6 10.40 1.40 -10.81
CA LEU A 6 9.58 0.30 -11.31
C LEU A 6 8.11 0.70 -11.25
N LYS A 7 7.33 0.31 -12.26
CA LYS A 7 5.91 0.63 -12.35
C LYS A 7 5.07 -0.36 -11.56
N GLY A 8 4.08 0.17 -10.85
CA GLY A 8 3.04 -0.61 -10.21
C GLY A 8 1.69 0.09 -10.25
N ILE A 9 0.70 -0.58 -9.68
CA ILE A 9 -0.66 -0.06 -9.48
C ILE A 9 -1.21 -0.52 -8.13
N ASP A 10 -2.16 0.20 -7.58
CA ASP A 10 -3.04 -0.32 -6.53
C ASP A 10 -4.51 -0.33 -7.00
N VAL A 11 -5.25 -1.32 -6.49
CA VAL A 11 -6.61 -1.62 -6.96
C VAL A 11 -7.52 -2.05 -5.83
N SER A 12 -8.82 -1.84 -6.03
CA SER A 12 -9.89 -2.33 -5.17
C SER A 12 -11.04 -2.86 -6.03
N HIS A 13 -12.20 -3.13 -5.41
CA HIS A 13 -13.43 -3.41 -6.14
C HIS A 13 -13.84 -2.29 -7.12
N PHE A 14 -13.37 -1.05 -6.95
CA PHE A 14 -13.67 0.05 -7.88
C PHE A 14 -13.13 -0.17 -9.30
N GLN A 15 -12.04 -0.94 -9.46
CA GLN A 15 -11.48 -1.28 -10.76
C GLN A 15 -12.21 -2.46 -11.44
N GLY A 16 -13.14 -3.11 -10.74
CA GLY A 16 -13.96 -4.20 -11.28
C GLY A 16 -13.15 -5.44 -11.66
N THR A 17 -13.51 -6.07 -12.78
CA THR A 17 -12.77 -7.21 -13.32
C THR A 17 -11.56 -6.74 -14.12
N ILE A 18 -10.38 -7.22 -13.77
CA ILE A 18 -9.11 -6.83 -14.36
C ILE A 18 -8.53 -7.99 -15.19
N ASP A 19 -8.11 -7.70 -16.42
CA ASP A 19 -7.28 -8.62 -17.21
C ASP A 19 -5.81 -8.41 -16.84
N TRP A 20 -5.35 -9.16 -15.84
CA TRP A 20 -4.00 -9.06 -15.32
C TRP A 20 -2.91 -9.48 -16.31
N ALA A 21 -3.24 -10.31 -17.32
CA ALA A 21 -2.28 -10.68 -18.36
C ALA A 21 -1.97 -9.50 -19.28
N LYS A 22 -2.98 -8.66 -19.58
CA LYS A 22 -2.78 -7.38 -20.29
C LYS A 22 -2.06 -6.35 -19.43
N VAL A 23 -2.37 -6.27 -18.15
CA VAL A 23 -1.66 -5.38 -17.21
C VAL A 23 -0.16 -5.70 -17.16
N ALA A 24 0.21 -6.98 -17.07
CA ALA A 24 1.61 -7.41 -17.05
C ALA A 24 2.39 -7.04 -18.32
N GLN A 25 1.73 -7.00 -19.48
CA GLN A 25 2.35 -6.58 -20.75
C GLN A 25 2.70 -5.10 -20.81
N GLN A 26 2.26 -4.30 -19.84
CA GLN A 26 2.49 -2.86 -19.75
C GLN A 26 3.59 -2.49 -18.74
N GLU A 27 4.49 -3.44 -18.46
CA GLU A 27 5.64 -3.28 -17.54
C GLU A 27 5.25 -3.01 -16.08
N VAL A 28 4.01 -3.31 -15.71
CA VAL A 28 3.57 -3.33 -14.31
C VAL A 28 4.21 -4.55 -13.64
N VAL A 29 5.12 -4.32 -12.70
CA VAL A 29 5.89 -5.39 -12.04
C VAL A 29 5.49 -5.61 -10.58
N PHE A 30 4.78 -4.66 -9.98
CA PHE A 30 4.14 -4.85 -8.70
C PHE A 30 2.71 -4.32 -8.68
N ALA A 31 1.88 -4.85 -7.79
CA ALA A 31 0.57 -4.29 -7.53
C ALA A 31 0.07 -4.59 -6.11
N TYR A 32 -0.78 -3.74 -5.56
CA TYR A 32 -1.47 -3.96 -4.28
C TYR A 32 -2.97 -4.08 -4.49
N ALA A 33 -3.61 -5.04 -3.80
CA ALA A 33 -5.06 -5.14 -3.76
C ALA A 33 -5.59 -4.77 -2.37
N LYS A 34 -6.67 -3.98 -2.32
CA LYS A 34 -7.42 -3.73 -1.10
C LYS A 34 -7.89 -5.06 -0.54
N ALA A 35 -7.57 -5.35 0.72
CA ALA A 35 -8.05 -6.53 1.42
C ALA A 35 -9.24 -6.19 2.32
N SER A 36 -9.11 -5.14 3.12
CA SER A 36 -10.09 -4.78 4.14
C SER A 36 -10.13 -3.29 4.42
N GLU A 37 -11.18 -2.89 5.11
CA GLU A 37 -11.41 -1.56 5.63
C GLU A 37 -12.09 -1.66 7.00
N GLY A 38 -11.59 -0.89 7.98
CA GLY A 38 -12.07 -0.98 9.36
C GLY A 38 -11.98 -2.41 9.90
N ASN A 39 -12.89 -2.81 10.79
CA ASN A 39 -12.85 -4.15 11.39
C ASN A 39 -13.86 -5.15 10.79
N SER A 40 -14.55 -4.77 9.71
CA SER A 40 -15.70 -5.55 9.22
C SER A 40 -15.87 -5.57 7.70
N VAL A 41 -15.26 -4.64 6.96
CA VAL A 41 -15.38 -4.60 5.51
C VAL A 41 -14.27 -5.43 4.89
N SER A 42 -14.64 -6.37 4.03
CA SER A 42 -13.73 -7.14 3.18
C SER A 42 -13.95 -6.70 1.74
N ASP A 43 -12.88 -6.40 1.00
CA ASP A 43 -13.02 -6.07 -0.42
C ASP A 43 -13.41 -7.32 -1.21
N PRO A 44 -14.54 -7.29 -1.96
CA PRO A 44 -15.06 -8.48 -2.64
C PRO A 44 -14.15 -8.95 -3.79
N CYS A 45 -13.27 -8.09 -4.31
CA CYS A 45 -12.35 -8.42 -5.39
C CYS A 45 -10.97 -8.87 -4.88
N PHE A 46 -10.69 -8.76 -3.58
CA PHE A 46 -9.37 -9.04 -3.00
C PHE A 46 -8.81 -10.40 -3.41
N SER A 47 -9.55 -11.49 -3.11
CA SER A 47 -9.04 -12.85 -3.35
C SER A 47 -8.74 -13.12 -4.82
N ALA A 48 -9.62 -12.65 -5.71
CA ALA A 48 -9.45 -12.80 -7.16
C ALA A 48 -8.24 -12.00 -7.67
N ASN A 49 -8.12 -10.73 -7.29
CA ASN A 49 -6.99 -9.88 -7.67
C ASN A 49 -5.67 -10.43 -7.10
N TYR A 50 -5.65 -10.80 -5.82
CA TYR A 50 -4.45 -11.30 -5.14
C TYR A 50 -3.92 -12.59 -5.78
N ALA A 51 -4.81 -13.51 -6.19
CA ALA A 51 -4.41 -14.69 -6.94
C ALA A 51 -3.94 -14.36 -8.37
N ALA A 52 -4.68 -13.51 -9.08
CA ALA A 52 -4.41 -13.20 -10.49
C ALA A 52 -3.12 -12.41 -10.71
N MET A 53 -2.76 -11.49 -9.80
CA MET A 53 -1.47 -10.79 -9.82
C MET A 53 -0.30 -11.77 -9.85
N ARG A 54 -0.32 -12.78 -8.95
CA ARG A 54 0.72 -13.81 -8.91
C ARG A 54 0.74 -14.66 -10.18
N ALA A 55 -0.42 -15.05 -10.69
CA ALA A 55 -0.52 -15.83 -11.92
C ALA A 55 0.02 -15.06 -13.15
N ALA A 56 -0.08 -13.73 -13.14
CA ALA A 56 0.48 -12.85 -14.17
C ALA A 56 1.97 -12.53 -13.98
N GLY A 57 2.62 -13.03 -12.93
CA GLY A 57 4.03 -12.75 -12.64
C GLY A 57 4.29 -11.37 -12.02
N ILE A 58 3.26 -10.73 -11.47
CA ILE A 58 3.34 -9.43 -10.80
C ILE A 58 3.58 -9.64 -9.30
N ALA A 59 4.55 -8.94 -8.72
CA ALA A 59 4.77 -8.96 -7.27
C ALA A 59 3.56 -8.35 -6.55
N ARG A 60 2.90 -9.13 -5.69
CA ARG A 60 1.63 -8.73 -5.09
C ARG A 60 1.77 -8.28 -3.65
N GLY A 61 1.10 -7.19 -3.30
CA GLY A 61 0.88 -6.73 -1.95
C GLY A 61 -0.61 -6.67 -1.61
N ALA A 62 -0.92 -6.44 -0.35
CA ALA A 62 -2.27 -6.25 0.14
C ALA A 62 -2.32 -5.03 1.06
N TYR A 63 -3.41 -4.28 1.01
CA TYR A 63 -3.57 -3.12 1.88
C TYR A 63 -4.84 -3.12 2.72
N HIS A 64 -4.77 -2.36 3.81
CA HIS A 64 -5.85 -2.13 4.75
C HIS A 64 -6.17 -0.65 4.84
N PHE A 65 -7.43 -0.28 4.63
CA PHE A 65 -7.91 1.09 4.82
C PHE A 65 -8.27 1.34 6.29
N LEU A 66 -7.52 2.22 6.95
CA LEU A 66 -7.67 2.48 8.38
C LEU A 66 -8.91 3.33 8.69
N HIS A 67 -9.71 2.89 9.65
CA HIS A 67 -10.69 3.71 10.35
C HIS A 67 -10.16 4.07 11.74
N ALA A 68 -9.72 5.32 11.94
CA ALA A 68 -9.04 5.71 13.18
C ALA A 68 -9.93 5.74 14.44
N ASP A 69 -11.25 5.68 14.25
CA ASP A 69 -12.27 5.57 15.30
C ASP A 69 -12.56 4.11 15.71
N VAL A 70 -11.89 3.14 15.10
CA VAL A 70 -12.01 1.70 15.38
C VAL A 70 -10.70 1.17 15.97
N ASP A 71 -10.76 0.17 16.86
CA ASP A 71 -9.57 -0.43 17.48
C ASP A 71 -8.57 -0.96 16.44
N GLY A 72 -7.34 -0.45 16.46
CA GLY A 72 -6.30 -0.77 15.46
C GLY A 72 -5.87 -2.24 15.47
N THR A 73 -5.86 -2.89 16.64
CA THR A 73 -5.54 -4.32 16.74
C THR A 73 -6.66 -5.19 16.14
N ALA A 74 -7.93 -4.84 16.34
CA ALA A 74 -9.06 -5.52 15.73
C ALA A 74 -9.04 -5.40 14.20
N GLN A 75 -8.72 -4.21 13.69
CA GLN A 75 -8.51 -3.96 12.26
C GLN A 75 -7.38 -4.83 11.68
N ALA A 76 -6.24 -4.92 12.38
CA ALA A 76 -5.12 -5.78 11.97
C ALA A 76 -5.50 -7.26 11.94
N ARG A 77 -6.24 -7.75 12.95
CA ARG A 77 -6.73 -9.14 12.97
C ARG A 77 -7.67 -9.44 11.81
N HIS A 78 -8.58 -8.51 11.48
CA HIS A 78 -9.47 -8.64 10.33
C HIS A 78 -8.66 -8.73 9.02
N PHE A 79 -7.74 -7.80 8.80
CA PHE A 79 -6.83 -7.82 7.64
C PHE A 79 -6.05 -9.13 7.52
N LEU A 80 -5.42 -9.58 8.61
CA LEU A 80 -4.63 -10.82 8.64
C LEU A 80 -5.48 -12.06 8.35
N SER A 81 -6.74 -12.07 8.79
CA SER A 81 -7.66 -13.19 8.51
C SER A 81 -7.97 -13.34 7.01
N LEU A 82 -7.98 -12.24 6.27
CA LEU A 82 -8.21 -12.23 4.82
C LEU A 82 -6.93 -12.51 4.04
N LEU A 83 -5.81 -11.94 4.48
CA LEU A 83 -4.50 -12.11 3.83
C LEU A 83 -4.01 -13.57 3.95
N GLY A 84 -4.28 -14.23 5.07
CA GLY A 84 -3.82 -15.58 5.33
C GLY A 84 -2.30 -15.65 5.50
N SER A 85 -1.64 -16.51 4.73
CA SER A 85 -0.19 -16.74 4.80
C SER A 85 0.49 -16.27 3.50
N PRO A 86 1.09 -15.07 3.50
CA PRO A 86 1.87 -14.60 2.36
C PRO A 86 3.00 -15.56 2.00
N GLN A 87 3.23 -15.71 0.71
CA GLN A 87 4.22 -16.61 0.12
C GLN A 87 5.51 -15.86 -0.22
N ALA A 88 6.58 -16.61 -0.51
CA ALA A 88 7.80 -16.01 -1.06
C ALA A 88 7.48 -15.17 -2.31
N GLY A 89 8.10 -14.00 -2.40
CA GLY A 89 7.86 -13.00 -3.45
C GLY A 89 6.68 -12.06 -3.20
N ASP A 90 5.83 -12.31 -2.18
CA ASP A 90 4.75 -11.38 -1.82
C ASP A 90 5.35 -10.14 -1.10
N LEU A 91 4.83 -8.96 -1.40
CA LEU A 91 5.27 -7.69 -0.80
C LEU A 91 4.70 -7.52 0.62
N PRO A 92 5.34 -6.72 1.49
CA PRO A 92 4.83 -6.46 2.83
C PRO A 92 3.43 -5.82 2.80
N PRO A 93 2.59 -6.04 3.81
CA PRO A 93 1.32 -5.32 3.91
C PRO A 93 1.51 -3.81 3.94
N MET A 94 0.50 -3.09 3.48
CA MET A 94 0.44 -1.64 3.55
C MET A 94 -0.77 -1.18 4.38
N LEU A 95 -0.55 -0.22 5.27
CA LEU A 95 -1.60 0.47 6.01
C LEU A 95 -1.92 1.80 5.32
N ASP A 96 -3.14 1.93 4.83
CA ASP A 96 -3.66 3.15 4.20
C ASP A 96 -4.29 4.05 5.28
N VAL A 97 -3.68 5.22 5.49
CA VAL A 97 -4.07 6.21 6.50
C VAL A 97 -4.36 7.54 5.82
N GLU A 98 -5.61 7.75 5.40
CA GLU A 98 -6.02 8.95 4.67
C GLU A 98 -7.27 9.66 5.22
N THR A 99 -7.92 9.08 6.23
CA THR A 99 -9.06 9.69 6.93
C THR A 99 -8.80 9.80 8.42
N ALA A 100 -9.25 10.90 9.02
CA ALA A 100 -9.16 11.14 10.45
C ALA A 100 -10.31 10.49 11.22
N CYS A 101 -11.43 10.16 10.55
CA CYS A 101 -12.68 9.71 11.20
C CYS A 101 -13.14 10.63 12.36
N GLY A 102 -12.85 11.94 12.29
CA GLY A 102 -13.13 12.90 13.36
C GLY A 102 -12.24 12.77 14.60
N MET A 103 -11.21 11.91 14.55
CA MET A 103 -10.26 11.68 15.63
C MET A 103 -9.13 12.72 15.62
N GLN A 104 -8.56 12.96 16.79
CA GLN A 104 -7.37 13.80 16.94
C GLN A 104 -6.12 13.03 16.50
N ALA A 105 -5.08 13.75 16.05
CA ALA A 105 -3.80 13.20 15.60
C ALA A 105 -3.25 12.07 16.49
N THR A 106 -3.20 12.28 17.80
CA THR A 106 -2.67 11.27 18.75
C THR A 106 -3.47 9.97 18.80
N ALA A 107 -4.78 10.01 18.51
CA ALA A 107 -5.61 8.82 18.43
C ALA A 107 -5.40 8.09 17.09
N ILE A 108 -5.23 8.83 15.99
CA ILE A 108 -4.85 8.28 14.69
C ILE A 108 -3.49 7.58 14.80
N ASP A 109 -2.51 8.25 15.41
CA ASP A 109 -1.17 7.71 15.65
C ASP A 109 -1.21 6.39 16.40
N ARG A 110 -1.95 6.35 17.52
CA ARG A 110 -2.09 5.13 18.33
C ARG A 110 -2.75 4.01 17.53
N CYS A 111 -3.85 4.29 16.84
CA CYS A 111 -4.57 3.31 16.04
C CYS A 111 -3.69 2.71 14.94
N ALA A 112 -2.94 3.56 14.23
CA ALA A 112 -2.02 3.13 13.19
C ALA A 112 -0.87 2.30 13.76
N LEU A 113 -0.26 2.74 14.86
CA LEU A 113 0.83 1.99 15.52
C LEU A 113 0.38 0.62 16.03
N ASP A 114 -0.81 0.53 16.64
CA ASP A 114 -1.38 -0.74 17.11
C ASP A 114 -1.57 -1.72 15.94
N TRP A 115 -2.03 -1.23 14.78
CA TRP A 115 -2.15 -2.04 13.57
C TRP A 115 -0.79 -2.50 13.04
N LEU A 116 0.17 -1.57 12.91
CA LEU A 116 1.50 -1.83 12.37
C LEU A 116 2.29 -2.84 13.20
N VAL A 117 2.21 -2.72 14.53
CA VAL A 117 2.84 -3.65 15.48
C VAL A 117 2.23 -5.04 15.34
N GLN A 118 0.90 -5.15 15.34
CA GLN A 118 0.21 -6.44 15.23
C GLN A 118 0.56 -7.15 13.92
N VAL A 119 0.58 -6.45 12.79
CA VAL A 119 0.94 -7.04 11.49
C VAL A 119 2.42 -7.43 11.45
N ARG A 120 3.31 -6.58 11.96
CA ARG A 120 4.75 -6.87 12.02
C ARG A 120 5.04 -8.13 12.83
N GLU A 121 4.41 -8.28 13.99
CA GLU A 121 4.60 -9.46 14.84
C GLU A 121 4.03 -10.72 14.20
N SER A 122 2.85 -10.62 13.57
CA SER A 122 2.18 -11.78 12.98
C SER A 122 2.88 -12.31 11.73
N LEU A 123 3.52 -11.44 10.95
CA LEU A 123 4.12 -11.79 9.66
C LEU A 123 5.65 -11.74 9.67
N SER A 124 6.27 -11.24 10.73
CA SER A 124 7.72 -11.01 10.83
C SER A 124 8.26 -10.17 9.66
N CYS A 125 7.54 -9.11 9.28
CA CYS A 125 7.93 -8.16 8.24
C CYS A 125 7.55 -6.73 8.64
N THR A 126 8.23 -5.72 8.12
CA THR A 126 7.87 -4.30 8.34
C THR A 126 6.81 -3.87 7.32
N PRO A 127 5.57 -3.51 7.74
CA PRO A 127 4.57 -2.98 6.81
C PRO A 127 4.93 -1.61 6.27
N LEU A 128 4.30 -1.20 5.17
CA LEU A 128 4.36 0.16 4.63
C LEU A 128 3.23 1.01 5.24
N ILE A 129 3.40 2.33 5.23
CA ILE A 129 2.30 3.29 5.45
C ILE A 129 2.02 4.00 4.13
N TYR A 130 0.77 4.05 3.71
CA TYR A 130 0.30 4.96 2.67
C TYR A 130 -0.37 6.18 3.30
N SER A 131 -0.09 7.36 2.75
CA SER A 131 -0.82 8.59 3.05
C SER A 131 -0.58 9.62 1.96
N SER A 132 -1.57 10.47 1.70
CA SER A 132 -1.32 11.72 0.97
C SER A 132 -0.41 12.64 1.79
N ARG A 133 0.39 13.45 1.11
CA ARG A 133 1.28 14.42 1.77
C ARG A 133 0.50 15.43 2.63
N GLY A 134 -0.64 15.90 2.14
CA GLY A 134 -1.51 16.83 2.85
C GLY A 134 -2.04 16.23 4.15
N PHE A 135 -2.58 15.01 4.09
CA PHE A 135 -3.10 14.31 5.26
C PHE A 135 -2.01 14.08 6.31
N TRP A 136 -0.84 13.61 5.88
CA TRP A 136 0.29 13.37 6.78
C TRP A 136 0.70 14.65 7.52
N ASN A 137 0.87 15.76 6.79
CA ASN A 137 1.29 17.02 7.40
C ASN A 137 0.27 17.55 8.41
N SER A 138 -1.02 17.30 8.20
CA SER A 138 -2.07 17.72 9.10
C SER A 138 -2.25 16.80 10.31
N ASN A 139 -1.97 15.50 10.18
CA ASN A 139 -2.41 14.51 11.16
C ASN A 139 -1.31 13.60 11.73
N LEU A 140 -0.22 13.36 11.00
CA LEU A 140 0.78 12.33 11.32
C LEU A 140 2.19 12.90 11.56
N ALA A 141 2.46 14.13 11.13
CA ALA A 141 3.79 14.76 11.20
C ALA A 141 4.38 14.86 12.62
N GLY A 142 3.54 14.81 13.66
CA GLY A 142 3.97 14.83 15.06
C GLY A 142 4.51 13.49 15.58
N CYS A 143 4.33 12.39 14.86
CA CYS A 143 4.66 11.05 15.33
C CYS A 143 5.92 10.50 14.65
N ALA A 144 7.07 10.64 15.33
CA ALA A 144 8.34 10.11 14.85
C ALA A 144 8.35 8.58 14.66
N ALA A 145 7.51 7.84 15.41
CA ALA A 145 7.39 6.40 15.27
C ALA A 145 6.75 5.99 13.94
N LEU A 146 5.76 6.75 13.43
CA LEU A 146 5.19 6.52 12.10
C LEU A 146 6.17 6.89 10.99
N ALA A 147 6.91 8.00 11.15
CA ALA A 147 7.93 8.45 10.18
C ALA A 147 9.10 7.45 10.00
N ALA A 148 9.24 6.46 10.89
CA ALA A 148 10.25 5.41 10.79
C ALA A 148 9.82 4.23 9.89
N TYR A 149 8.55 4.14 9.49
CA TYR A 149 8.08 3.10 8.56
C TYR A 149 8.34 3.51 7.10
N PRO A 150 8.54 2.54 6.19
CA PRO A 150 8.63 2.84 4.77
C PRO A 150 7.35 3.51 4.27
N LEU A 151 7.49 4.69 3.65
CA LEU A 151 6.35 5.48 3.18
C LEU A 151 6.02 5.16 1.71
N TRP A 152 4.73 4.93 1.46
CA TRP A 152 4.09 5.08 0.16
C TRP A 152 3.40 6.45 0.13
N VAL A 153 3.97 7.42 -0.58
CA VAL A 153 3.45 8.79 -0.60
C VAL A 153 2.52 8.98 -1.79
N ALA A 154 1.31 9.49 -1.55
CA ALA A 154 0.48 10.05 -2.62
C ALA A 154 0.76 11.55 -2.77
N GLU A 155 1.28 11.93 -3.93
CA GLU A 155 1.55 13.32 -4.32
C GLU A 155 1.47 13.43 -5.86
N TYR A 156 0.35 13.92 -6.37
CA TYR A 156 0.09 13.98 -7.82
C TYR A 156 0.74 15.22 -8.43
N THR A 157 1.99 15.07 -8.88
CA THR A 157 2.81 16.15 -9.46
C THR A 157 3.44 15.71 -10.77
N SER A 158 3.74 16.66 -11.65
CA SER A 158 4.53 16.44 -12.87
C SER A 158 6.04 16.56 -12.65
N ALA A 159 6.49 16.75 -11.41
CA ALA A 159 7.90 16.80 -11.06
C ALA A 159 8.56 15.41 -11.18
N ALA A 160 9.89 15.36 -11.20
CA ALA A 160 10.65 14.10 -11.29
C ALA A 160 10.62 13.26 -9.99
N ALA A 161 10.14 13.83 -8.88
CA ALA A 161 10.03 13.19 -7.58
C ALA A 161 8.91 13.86 -6.76
N PRO A 162 8.28 13.13 -5.81
CA PRO A 162 7.28 13.71 -4.93
C PRO A 162 7.93 14.66 -3.92
N LEU A 163 7.15 15.63 -3.46
CA LEU A 163 7.51 16.34 -2.24
C LEU A 163 7.18 15.45 -1.05
N LEU A 164 8.08 15.38 -0.07
CA LEU A 164 7.89 14.53 1.10
C LEU A 164 7.07 15.24 2.19
N PRO A 165 6.33 14.45 3.00
CA PRO A 165 5.72 14.97 4.21
C PRO A 165 6.75 15.43 5.24
N GLN A 166 6.33 16.26 6.18
CA GLN A 166 7.14 16.71 7.31
C GLN A 166 7.63 15.52 8.14
N GLY A 167 8.90 15.57 8.54
CA GLY A 167 9.54 14.50 9.33
C GLY A 167 9.99 13.28 8.52
N VAL A 168 9.64 13.20 7.23
CA VAL A 168 10.00 12.09 6.34
C VAL A 168 11.14 12.49 5.41
N THR A 169 12.18 11.64 5.33
CA THR A 169 13.39 11.90 4.54
C THR A 169 13.53 10.99 3.31
N SER A 170 12.73 9.93 3.22
CA SER A 170 12.72 8.99 2.10
C SER A 170 11.34 8.34 1.93
N TYR A 171 11.10 7.76 0.76
CA TYR A 171 9.88 7.03 0.43
C TYR A 171 10.25 5.75 -0.32
N ALA A 172 9.43 4.71 -0.16
CA ALA A 172 9.55 3.43 -0.86
C ALA A 172 8.75 3.43 -2.16
N ILE A 173 7.52 3.95 -2.13
CA ILE A 173 6.61 3.98 -3.28
C ILE A 173 6.02 5.39 -3.40
N TRP A 174 5.80 5.83 -4.64
CA TRP A 174 5.14 7.09 -4.95
C TRP A 174 3.91 6.80 -5.81
N GLN A 175 2.72 7.06 -5.28
CA GLN A 175 1.50 7.14 -6.08
C GLN A 175 1.46 8.50 -6.75
N HIS A 176 1.66 8.50 -8.07
CA HIS A 176 1.89 9.73 -8.84
C HIS A 176 0.68 10.15 -9.68
N SER A 177 -0.32 9.28 -9.81
CA SER A 177 -1.55 9.55 -10.56
C SER A 177 -2.67 8.66 -10.05
N GLN A 178 -3.88 9.22 -9.99
CA GLN A 178 -5.13 8.48 -9.75
C GLN A 178 -6.00 8.31 -11.01
N THR A 179 -5.53 8.87 -12.13
CA THR A 179 -6.27 8.90 -13.40
C THR A 179 -5.56 8.10 -14.50
N GLY A 180 -4.77 7.10 -14.11
CA GLY A 180 -4.08 6.21 -15.03
C GLY A 180 -5.06 5.43 -15.91
N LYS A 181 -4.56 4.96 -17.05
CA LYS A 181 -5.29 4.08 -17.96
C LYS A 181 -4.36 2.97 -18.42
N LEU A 182 -4.75 1.73 -18.18
CA LEU A 182 -4.03 0.53 -18.60
C LEU A 182 -5.00 -0.38 -19.36
N ASP A 183 -4.54 -1.01 -20.45
CA ASP A 183 -5.31 -2.07 -21.09
C ASP A 183 -5.53 -3.21 -20.09
N GLY A 184 -6.75 -3.75 -20.07
CA GLY A 184 -7.20 -4.71 -19.06
C GLY A 184 -7.92 -4.10 -17.86
N ILE A 185 -7.97 -2.78 -17.73
CA ILE A 185 -8.78 -2.07 -16.71
C ILE A 185 -9.71 -1.08 -17.41
N ALA A 186 -11.02 -1.21 -17.19
CA ALA A 186 -12.01 -0.41 -17.91
C ALA A 186 -12.04 1.07 -17.47
N GLY A 187 -11.70 1.33 -16.20
CA GLY A 187 -11.75 2.65 -15.56
C GLY A 187 -10.38 3.28 -15.33
N ALA A 188 -10.39 4.34 -14.52
CA ALA A 188 -9.16 4.92 -13.99
C ALA A 188 -8.49 3.95 -13.00
N VAL A 189 -7.17 4.00 -12.96
CA VAL A 189 -6.35 3.23 -12.02
C VAL A 189 -5.24 4.11 -11.45
N ASP A 190 -4.93 3.88 -10.18
CA ASP A 190 -3.80 4.48 -9.51
C ASP A 190 -2.48 3.96 -10.10
N LEU A 191 -1.53 4.86 -10.33
CA LEU A 191 -0.22 4.54 -10.89
C LEU A 191 0.87 4.83 -9.87
N ASP A 192 1.74 3.85 -9.70
CA ASP A 192 2.76 3.85 -8.68
C ASP A 192 4.16 3.65 -9.24
N LEU A 193 5.12 4.27 -8.56
CA LEU A 193 6.53 4.15 -8.85
C LEU A 193 7.26 3.68 -7.59
N PHE A 194 7.79 2.47 -7.62
CA PHE A 194 8.70 1.99 -6.59
C PHE A 194 10.07 2.65 -6.77
N ASN A 195 10.57 3.27 -5.71
CA ASN A 195 11.83 4.01 -5.68
C ASN A 195 13.03 3.05 -5.50
N GLY A 196 13.38 2.34 -6.57
CA GLY A 196 14.45 1.37 -6.59
C GLY A 196 14.41 0.50 -7.84
N ASP A 197 15.40 -0.37 -7.98
CA ASP A 197 15.48 -1.35 -9.06
C ASP A 197 14.84 -2.69 -8.68
N ALA A 198 14.92 -3.68 -9.58
CA ALA A 198 14.35 -5.01 -9.38
C ALA A 198 14.99 -5.75 -8.19
N GLN A 199 16.26 -5.48 -7.88
CA GLN A 199 16.93 -6.09 -6.73
C GLN A 199 16.39 -5.50 -5.42
N ALA A 200 16.22 -4.18 -5.36
CA ALA A 200 15.62 -3.52 -4.20
C ALA A 200 14.16 -3.98 -3.96
N LEU A 201 13.38 -4.16 -5.03
CA LEU A 201 12.01 -4.69 -4.92
C LEU A 201 12.00 -6.14 -4.40
N ALA A 202 12.91 -6.98 -4.89
CA ALA A 202 13.05 -8.36 -4.40
C ALA A 202 13.52 -8.42 -2.93
N GLN A 203 14.30 -7.45 -2.47
CA GLN A 203 14.69 -7.33 -1.06
C GLN A 203 13.55 -6.86 -0.15
N LEU A 204 12.62 -6.06 -0.69
CA LEU A 204 11.41 -5.66 0.03
C LEU A 204 10.44 -6.85 0.17
N ALA A 205 10.37 -7.71 -0.84
CA ALA A 205 9.50 -8.87 -0.85
C ALA A 205 9.89 -9.93 0.19
N ARG A 206 8.92 -10.75 0.60
CA ARG A 206 9.15 -11.89 1.49
C ARG A 206 10.18 -12.85 0.87
N PRO A 207 11.26 -13.19 1.58
CA PRO A 207 12.28 -14.10 1.06
C PRO A 207 11.73 -15.51 0.86
N ALA A 208 12.35 -16.26 -0.05
CA ALA A 208 12.18 -17.71 -0.09
C ALA A 208 12.77 -18.32 1.18
N SER A 209 12.00 -19.20 1.82
CA SER A 209 12.43 -20.05 2.94
C SER A 209 13.39 -21.13 2.48
#